data_AF-A0A5Q3L7C8-F1
#
_entry.id   AF-A0A5Q3L7C8-F1
#
_cell.length_a   1.000
_cell.length_b   1.000
_cell.length_c   1.000
_cell.angle_alpha   90.00
_cell.angle_beta   90.00
_cell.angle_gamma   90.00
#
_symmetry.space_group_name_H-M   'P 1'
#
loop_
_entity.id
_entity.type
_entity.pdbx_description
1 polymer ?
#
loop_
_entity_poly.entity_id
_entity_poly.type
_entity_poly.pdbx_seq_one_letter_code
_entity_poly.pdbx_strand_id
1 'polypeptide(L)'
;MSAESRQPRQEPDTPFALPPPLPFKIPWLKAGGWLLLSCLMAVSLGAASAYVQGFYAPILLAPILWGLLLGGLLGLLAWWLGFANRRFIFVATLLAVVVMIHLQHFVSYQIYLQSLEAAFQKSPAALVAHEYRPDSWWDFMKTQAERGRSVGGWQLKNAQVWAWWVLDGILSGTAALIVVWQMIRLPYSTAEGAFYREIRQGELPKAAKSWLQKLDALPQKSLKVTYRLLASPQMKEPFGLEIRWEGSVKSSKQGNEGKRLLWLDREQLRTLETYLDH
;
A
#
# COMPACT_ATOMS: atom_id res chain seq x y z
N MET A 1 66.18 4.37 -29.57
CA MET A 1 65.67 4.66 -28.22
C MET A 1 64.43 5.52 -28.39
N SER A 2 63.26 4.89 -28.47
CA SER A 2 61.99 5.59 -28.64
C SER A 2 61.37 5.80 -27.26
N ALA A 3 61.12 7.06 -26.90
CA ALA A 3 60.51 7.44 -25.64
C ALA A 3 59.03 7.00 -25.64
N GLU A 4 58.74 5.98 -24.87
CA GLU A 4 57.38 5.46 -24.63
C GLU A 4 56.60 6.52 -23.83
N SER A 5 55.69 7.23 -24.50
CA SER A 5 54.85 8.23 -23.85
C SER A 5 53.87 7.52 -22.92
N ARG A 6 54.18 7.53 -21.62
CA ARG A 6 53.23 7.09 -20.58
C ARG A 6 52.03 8.02 -20.62
N GLN A 7 50.92 7.53 -21.17
CA GLN A 7 49.63 8.19 -20.99
C GLN A 7 49.34 8.30 -19.49
N PRO A 8 48.86 9.45 -19.01
CA PRO A 8 48.45 9.61 -17.62
C PRO A 8 47.38 8.56 -17.32
N ARG A 9 47.64 7.74 -16.31
CA ARG A 9 46.69 6.78 -15.76
C ARG A 9 45.45 7.58 -15.38
N GLN A 10 44.37 7.47 -16.16
CA GLN A 10 43.07 7.96 -15.74
C GLN A 10 42.79 7.24 -14.41
N GLU A 11 42.80 7.98 -13.30
CA GLU A 11 42.24 7.49 -12.06
C GLU A 11 40.82 7.03 -12.38
N PRO A 12 40.48 5.75 -12.14
CA PRO A 12 39.12 5.29 -12.37
C PRO A 12 38.20 6.23 -11.59
N ASP A 13 37.31 6.89 -12.33
CA ASP A 13 36.29 7.80 -11.81
C ASP A 13 35.81 7.30 -10.45
N THR A 14 35.98 8.16 -9.45
CA THR A 14 35.69 7.95 -8.03
C THR A 14 34.60 6.90 -7.77
N PRO A 15 34.84 5.94 -6.86
CA PRO A 15 33.95 4.81 -6.63
C PRO A 15 32.57 5.32 -6.26
N PHE A 16 31.59 5.07 -7.14
CA PHE A 16 30.13 5.18 -6.98
C PHE A 16 29.65 5.65 -5.60
N ALA A 17 29.99 6.87 -5.21
CA ALA A 17 29.38 7.54 -4.09
C ALA A 17 27.99 7.84 -4.60
N LEU A 18 27.02 7.03 -4.15
CA LEU A 18 25.62 7.23 -4.51
C LEU A 18 25.32 8.71 -4.36
N PRO A 19 24.81 9.38 -5.42
CA PRO A 19 24.57 10.81 -5.36
C PRO A 19 23.75 11.09 -4.11
N PRO A 20 24.07 12.15 -3.35
CA PRO A 20 23.32 12.50 -2.15
C PRO A 20 21.83 12.51 -2.50
N PRO A 21 20.96 11.99 -1.61
CA PRO A 21 19.54 11.86 -1.91
C PRO A 21 19.02 13.20 -2.41
N LEU A 22 18.67 13.25 -3.70
CA LEU A 22 18.17 14.48 -4.32
C LEU A 22 16.96 14.96 -3.51
N PRO A 23 16.79 16.28 -3.34
CA PRO A 23 15.62 16.82 -2.67
C PRO A 23 14.36 16.26 -3.35
N PHE A 24 13.44 15.71 -2.53
CA PHE A 24 12.25 15.02 -2.97
C PHE A 24 11.32 16.00 -3.73
N LYS A 25 11.49 16.13 -5.04
CA LYS A 25 10.55 16.87 -5.89
C LYS A 25 9.34 15.99 -6.14
N ILE A 26 8.14 16.50 -5.85
CA ILE A 26 6.90 15.78 -6.16
C ILE A 26 6.75 15.76 -7.67
N PRO A 27 6.74 14.58 -8.32
CA PRO A 27 6.46 14.49 -9.74
C PRO A 27 4.95 14.73 -9.95
N TRP A 28 4.54 15.99 -10.06
CA TRP A 28 3.12 16.40 -10.09
C TRP A 28 2.29 15.65 -11.15
N LEU A 29 2.88 15.33 -12.30
CA LEU A 29 2.21 14.53 -13.33
C LEU A 29 1.88 13.11 -12.84
N LYS A 30 2.84 12.43 -12.18
CA LYS A 30 2.60 11.11 -11.57
C LYS A 30 1.62 11.20 -10.40
N ALA A 31 1.73 12.25 -9.59
CA ALA A 31 0.82 12.47 -8.46
C ALA A 31 -0.62 12.67 -8.93
N GLY A 32 -0.83 13.51 -9.96
CA GLY A 32 -2.13 13.76 -10.57
C GLY A 32 -2.70 12.50 -11.25
N GLY A 33 -1.89 11.80 -12.04
CA GLY A 33 -2.30 10.54 -12.67
C GLY A 33 -2.67 9.47 -11.65
N TRP A 34 -1.87 9.32 -10.58
CA TRP A 34 -2.16 8.37 -9.50
C TRP A 34 -3.43 8.75 -8.74
N LEU A 35 -3.64 10.03 -8.41
CA LEU A 35 -4.88 10.50 -7.76
C LEU A 35 -6.12 10.24 -8.62
N LEU A 36 -6.07 10.58 -9.91
CA LEU A 36 -7.18 10.37 -10.83
C LEU A 36 -7.56 8.88 -10.93
N LEU A 37 -6.56 8.02 -11.16
CA LEU A 37 -6.76 6.57 -11.24
C LEU A 37 -7.26 5.99 -9.91
N SER A 38 -6.78 6.51 -8.77
CA SER A 38 -7.26 6.11 -7.44
C SER A 38 -8.74 6.43 -7.25
N CYS A 39 -9.19 7.62 -7.67
CA CYS A 39 -10.59 8.01 -7.65
C CYS A 39 -11.43 7.12 -8.57
N LEU A 40 -10.96 6.82 -9.78
CA LEU A 40 -11.66 5.91 -10.71
C LEU A 40 -11.80 4.50 -10.13
N MET A 41 -10.75 3.96 -9.50
CA MET A 41 -10.82 2.67 -8.82
C MET A 41 -11.82 2.69 -7.66
N ALA A 42 -11.81 3.73 -6.83
CA ALA A 42 -12.78 3.92 -5.75
C ALA A 42 -14.22 4.00 -6.27
N VAL A 43 -14.43 4.72 -7.37
CA VAL A 43 -15.74 4.82 -8.03
C VAL A 43 -16.20 3.44 -8.51
N SER A 44 -15.36 2.73 -9.25
CA SER A 44 -15.70 1.39 -9.74
C SER A 44 -16.00 0.40 -8.61
N LEU A 45 -15.20 0.41 -7.54
CA LEU A 45 -15.40 -0.47 -6.39
C LEU A 45 -16.65 -0.09 -5.57
N GLY A 46 -16.93 1.21 -5.38
CA GLY A 46 -18.13 1.66 -4.68
C GLY A 46 -19.41 1.30 -5.43
N ALA A 47 -19.39 1.44 -6.76
CA ALA A 47 -20.51 0.97 -7.59
C ALA A 47 -20.67 -0.56 -7.49
N ALA A 48 -19.58 -1.32 -7.66
CA ALA A 48 -19.62 -2.78 -7.55
C ALA A 48 -20.10 -3.26 -6.18
N SER A 49 -19.66 -2.62 -5.09
CA SER A 49 -20.07 -3.00 -3.73
C SER A 49 -21.57 -2.79 -3.51
N ALA A 50 -22.17 -1.74 -4.09
CA ALA A 50 -23.61 -1.50 -4.03
C ALA A 50 -24.40 -2.63 -4.71
N TYR A 51 -23.94 -3.15 -5.85
CA TYR A 51 -24.58 -4.29 -6.51
C TYR A 51 -24.44 -5.59 -5.71
N VAL A 52 -23.24 -5.87 -5.20
CA VAL A 52 -22.96 -7.11 -4.44
C VAL A 52 -23.74 -7.16 -3.13
N GLN A 53 -23.91 -6.02 -2.44
CA GLN A 53 -24.68 -5.95 -1.20
C GLN A 53 -26.13 -6.39 -1.35
N GLY A 54 -26.71 -6.31 -2.55
CA GLY A 54 -28.07 -6.79 -2.81
C GLY A 54 -28.23 -8.31 -2.72
N PHE A 55 -27.14 -9.08 -2.84
CA PHE A 55 -27.19 -10.54 -2.87
C PHE A 55 -26.76 -11.17 -1.55
N TYR A 56 -25.60 -10.73 -1.02
CA TYR A 56 -25.01 -11.31 0.18
C TYR A 56 -23.92 -10.39 0.73
N ALA A 57 -24.08 -9.92 1.96
CA ALA A 57 -23.09 -9.07 2.63
C ALA A 57 -22.85 -9.58 4.05
N PRO A 58 -21.81 -10.42 4.28
CA PRO A 58 -21.46 -10.83 5.63
C PRO A 58 -21.09 -9.57 6.45
N ILE A 59 -21.80 -9.41 7.56
CA ILE A 59 -21.67 -8.31 8.50
C ILE A 59 -20.21 -8.17 8.92
N LEU A 60 -19.65 -6.95 8.89
CA LEU A 60 -18.25 -6.60 9.16
C LEU A 60 -17.20 -7.15 8.17
N LEU A 61 -17.38 -8.35 7.62
CA LEU A 61 -16.40 -8.93 6.68
C LEU A 61 -16.41 -8.22 5.33
N ALA A 62 -17.59 -7.90 4.80
CA ALA A 62 -17.72 -7.20 3.51
C ALA A 62 -16.93 -5.87 3.46
N PRO A 63 -17.09 -4.91 4.40
CA PRO A 63 -16.32 -3.66 4.36
C PRO A 63 -14.81 -3.89 4.46
N ILE A 64 -14.37 -4.88 5.24
CA ILE A 64 -12.93 -5.23 5.34
C ILE A 64 -12.43 -5.72 3.97
N LEU A 65 -13.15 -6.61 3.29
CA LEU A 65 -12.75 -7.14 1.99
C LEU A 65 -12.66 -6.04 0.92
N TRP A 66 -13.64 -5.14 0.84
CA TRP A 66 -13.60 -4.00 -0.08
C TRP A 66 -12.44 -3.05 0.23
N GLY A 67 -12.16 -2.83 1.53
CA GLY A 67 -10.99 -2.06 1.96
C GLY A 67 -9.67 -2.70 1.57
N LEU A 68 -9.50 -4.00 1.81
CA LEU A 68 -8.31 -4.76 1.40
C LEU A 68 -8.11 -4.72 -0.12
N LEU A 69 -9.19 -4.90 -0.89
CA LEU A 69 -9.16 -4.85 -2.35
C LEU A 69 -8.76 -3.45 -2.85
N LEU A 70 -9.40 -2.38 -2.35
CA LEU A 70 -9.03 -1.01 -2.67
C LEU A 70 -7.56 -0.74 -2.32
N GLY A 71 -7.13 -1.06 -1.10
CA GLY A 71 -5.75 -0.86 -0.66
C GLY A 71 -4.73 -1.63 -1.52
N GLY A 72 -5.06 -2.86 -1.91
CA GLY A 72 -4.25 -3.68 -2.81
C GLY A 72 -4.10 -3.03 -4.18
N LEU A 73 -5.21 -2.60 -4.79
CA LEU A 73 -5.19 -1.91 -6.08
C LEU A 73 -4.41 -0.59 -6.03
N LEU A 74 -4.61 0.22 -5.00
CA LEU A 74 -3.87 1.48 -4.81
C LEU A 74 -2.38 1.25 -4.59
N GLY A 75 -2.02 0.22 -3.83
CA GLY A 75 -0.63 -0.19 -3.62
C GLY A 75 0.03 -0.66 -4.91
N LEU A 76 -0.65 -1.51 -5.68
CA LEU A 76 -0.19 -1.96 -7.01
C LEU A 76 -0.05 -0.78 -7.98
N LEU A 77 -0.99 0.17 -7.96
CA LEU A 77 -0.93 1.37 -8.77
C LEU A 77 0.25 2.26 -8.39
N ALA A 78 0.51 2.45 -7.09
CA ALA A 78 1.67 3.20 -6.61
C ALA A 78 2.98 2.53 -7.06
N TRP A 79 3.04 1.19 -6.96
CA TRP A 79 4.16 0.39 -7.42
C TRP A 79 4.38 0.54 -8.93
N TRP A 80 3.33 0.38 -9.74
CA TRP A 80 3.37 0.46 -11.20
C TRP A 80 3.78 1.85 -11.72
N LEU A 81 3.27 2.93 -11.11
CA LEU A 81 3.66 4.29 -11.48
C LEU A 81 5.03 4.70 -10.92
N GLY A 82 5.63 3.87 -10.06
CA GLY A 82 6.86 4.19 -9.36
C GLY A 82 6.71 5.47 -8.55
N PHE A 83 5.62 5.60 -7.79
CA PHE A 83 5.30 6.76 -6.97
C PHE A 83 5.40 6.39 -5.49
N ALA A 84 6.29 7.05 -4.74
CA ALA A 84 6.59 6.70 -3.35
C ALA A 84 6.45 7.86 -2.34
N ASN A 85 5.73 8.92 -2.69
CA ASN A 85 5.45 9.98 -1.72
C ASN A 85 4.43 9.47 -0.68
N ARG A 86 4.94 9.02 0.47
CA ARG A 86 4.15 8.39 1.54
C ARG A 86 2.98 9.25 2.02
N ARG A 87 3.21 10.55 2.21
CA ARG A 87 2.17 11.49 2.70
C ARG A 87 1.05 11.63 1.68
N PHE A 88 1.41 11.82 0.41
CA PHE A 88 0.44 11.94 -0.66
C PHE A 88 -0.38 10.66 -0.84
N ILE A 89 0.30 9.49 -0.82
CA ILE A 89 -0.35 8.20 -0.94
C ILE A 89 -1.37 8.02 0.19
N PHE A 90 -0.97 8.29 1.43
CA PHE A 90 -1.86 8.18 2.58
C PHE A 90 -3.11 9.07 2.45
N VAL A 91 -2.92 10.36 2.13
CA VAL A 91 -4.02 11.33 1.99
C VAL A 91 -4.99 10.92 0.87
N ALA A 92 -4.48 10.51 -0.28
CA ALA A 92 -5.35 10.10 -1.38
C ALA A 92 -6.01 8.74 -1.14
N THR A 93 -5.39 7.82 -0.39
CA THR A 93 -6.07 6.59 0.04
C THR A 93 -7.27 6.92 0.92
N LEU A 94 -7.13 7.87 1.86
CA LEU A 94 -8.27 8.35 2.66
C LEU A 94 -9.35 8.95 1.77
N LEU A 95 -8.98 9.80 0.81
CA LEU A 95 -9.92 10.40 -0.12
C LEU A 95 -10.64 9.33 -0.98
N ALA A 96 -9.91 8.34 -1.49
CA ALA A 96 -10.45 7.24 -2.26
C ALA A 96 -11.45 6.41 -1.44
N VAL A 97 -11.17 6.15 -0.16
CA VAL A 97 -12.12 5.48 0.76
C VAL A 97 -13.40 6.30 0.92
N VAL A 98 -13.28 7.61 1.14
CA VAL A 98 -14.44 8.50 1.25
C VAL A 98 -15.28 8.48 -0.03
N VAL A 99 -14.64 8.59 -1.20
CA VAL A 99 -15.30 8.52 -2.50
C VAL A 99 -16.01 7.17 -2.70
N MET A 100 -15.35 6.06 -2.38
CA MET A 100 -15.91 4.72 -2.49
C MET A 100 -17.18 4.55 -1.64
N ILE A 101 -17.14 4.98 -0.37
CA ILE A 101 -18.30 4.88 0.54
C ILE A 101 -19.46 5.75 0.06
N HIS A 102 -19.20 7.01 -0.30
CA HIS A 102 -20.24 7.91 -0.78
C HIS A 102 -20.90 7.38 -2.05
N LEU A 103 -20.08 6.88 -2.99
CA LEU A 103 -20.60 6.37 -4.24
C LEU A 103 -21.39 5.07 -4.03
N GLN A 104 -20.97 4.19 -3.13
CA GLN A 104 -21.76 3.00 -2.79
C GLN A 104 -23.18 3.38 -2.38
N HIS A 105 -23.33 4.33 -1.46
CA HIS A 105 -24.64 4.81 -1.03
C HIS A 105 -25.42 5.52 -2.15
N PHE A 106 -24.73 6.30 -2.99
CA PHE A 106 -25.35 6.97 -4.12
C PHE A 106 -25.85 5.98 -5.18
N VAL A 107 -25.08 4.94 -5.49
CA VAL A 107 -25.50 3.90 -6.45
C VAL A 107 -26.63 3.06 -5.88
N SER A 108 -26.63 2.74 -4.59
CA SER A 108 -27.78 2.10 -3.93
C SER A 108 -29.05 2.95 -4.05
N TYR A 109 -28.94 4.28 -3.93
CA TYR A 109 -30.05 5.21 -4.17
C TYR A 109 -30.54 5.15 -5.62
N GLN A 110 -29.63 5.13 -6.61
CA GLN A 110 -30.01 5.00 -8.02
C GLN A 110 -30.70 3.67 -8.33
N ILE A 111 -30.18 2.56 -7.81
CA ILE A 111 -30.80 1.22 -7.93
C ILE A 111 -32.21 1.25 -7.31
N TYR A 112 -32.38 1.88 -6.15
CA TYR A 112 -33.69 2.03 -5.51
C TYR A 112 -34.67 2.81 -6.40
N LEU A 113 -34.27 3.96 -6.96
CA LEU A 113 -35.11 4.73 -7.87
C LEU A 113 -35.51 3.93 -9.12
N GLN A 114 -34.58 3.20 -9.72
CA GLN A 114 -34.86 2.34 -10.86
C GLN A 114 -35.84 1.22 -10.50
N SER A 115 -35.73 0.65 -9.29
CA SER A 115 -36.65 -0.39 -8.83
C SER A 115 -38.07 0.17 -8.60
N LEU A 116 -38.19 1.40 -8.09
CA LEU A 116 -39.48 2.10 -7.95
C LEU A 116 -40.11 2.36 -9.32
N GLU A 117 -39.33 2.84 -10.29
CA GLU A 117 -39.82 3.11 -11.64
C GLU A 117 -40.26 1.82 -12.35
N ALA A 118 -39.49 0.75 -12.24
CA ALA A 118 -39.86 -0.56 -12.78
C ALA A 118 -41.12 -1.13 -12.11
N ALA A 119 -41.29 -0.95 -10.79
CA ALA A 119 -42.50 -1.34 -10.09
C ALA A 119 -43.72 -0.54 -10.56
N PHE A 120 -43.56 0.77 -10.77
CA PHE A 120 -44.60 1.65 -11.30
C PHE A 120 -45.06 1.24 -12.70
N GLN A 121 -44.12 0.90 -13.59
CA GLN A 121 -44.44 0.42 -14.94
C GLN A 121 -45.23 -0.90 -14.92
N LYS A 122 -44.96 -1.79 -13.96
CA LYS A 122 -45.67 -3.09 -13.84
C LYS A 122 -47.09 -2.94 -13.29
N SER A 123 -47.30 -2.02 -12.36
CA SER A 123 -48.62 -1.72 -11.83
C SER A 123 -48.64 -0.31 -11.25
N PRO A 124 -49.42 0.62 -11.82
CA PRO A 124 -49.59 1.95 -11.25
C PRO A 124 -50.14 1.93 -9.81
N ALA A 125 -50.90 0.88 -9.44
CA ALA A 125 -51.38 0.67 -8.08
C ALA A 125 -50.27 0.23 -7.10
N ALA A 126 -49.12 -0.24 -7.59
CA ALA A 126 -47.97 -0.58 -6.74
C ALA A 126 -47.30 0.64 -6.09
N LEU A 127 -47.54 1.86 -6.59
CA LEU A 127 -47.12 3.09 -5.90
C LEU A 127 -47.76 3.25 -4.52
N VAL A 128 -48.98 2.74 -4.33
CA VAL A 128 -49.65 2.79 -3.02
C VAL A 128 -48.96 1.84 -2.03
N ALA A 129 -48.30 0.79 -2.53
CA ALA A 129 -47.53 -0.17 -1.72
C ALA A 129 -46.05 0.23 -1.53
N HIS A 130 -45.48 1.01 -2.45
CA HIS A 130 -44.16 1.63 -2.28
C HIS A 130 -44.34 3.05 -1.74
N GLU A 131 -44.69 3.11 -0.46
CA GLU A 131 -45.13 4.27 0.35
C GLU A 131 -44.30 5.57 0.26
N TYR A 132 -43.13 5.57 -0.37
CA TYR A 132 -42.28 6.76 -0.42
C TYR A 132 -41.29 6.75 -1.59
N ARG A 133 -41.32 7.82 -2.40
CA ARG A 133 -40.26 8.16 -3.35
C ARG A 133 -39.44 9.32 -2.76
N PRO A 134 -38.14 9.14 -2.47
CA PRO A 134 -37.30 10.19 -1.92
C PRO A 134 -37.02 11.29 -2.94
N ASP A 135 -37.05 12.55 -2.48
CA ASP A 135 -36.81 13.73 -3.32
C ASP A 135 -35.33 13.94 -3.62
N SER A 136 -34.45 13.40 -2.78
CA SER A 136 -33.00 13.53 -2.94
C SER A 136 -32.25 12.34 -2.34
N TRP A 137 -30.95 12.23 -2.67
CA TRP A 137 -30.08 11.21 -2.08
C TRP A 137 -30.00 11.33 -0.54
N TRP A 138 -29.93 12.55 -0.01
CA TRP A 138 -29.86 12.76 1.44
C TRP A 138 -31.15 12.38 2.15
N ASP A 139 -32.29 12.70 1.54
CA ASP A 139 -33.59 12.31 2.03
C ASP A 139 -33.75 10.78 2.03
N PHE A 140 -33.35 10.12 0.94
CA PHE A 140 -33.25 8.66 0.90
C PHE A 140 -32.42 8.09 2.06
N MET A 141 -31.23 8.64 2.33
CA MET A 141 -30.37 8.17 3.42
C MET A 141 -31.04 8.32 4.80
N LYS A 142 -31.75 9.43 5.04
CA LYS A 142 -32.52 9.62 6.27
C LYS A 142 -33.65 8.60 6.39
N THR A 143 -34.46 8.44 5.34
CA THR A 143 -35.56 7.46 5.33
C THR A 143 -35.04 6.04 5.54
N GLN A 144 -33.91 5.66 4.96
CA GLN A 144 -33.28 4.36 5.20
C GLN A 144 -32.83 4.19 6.66
N ALA A 145 -32.27 5.23 7.27
CA ALA A 145 -31.91 5.20 8.68
C ALA A 145 -33.15 5.05 9.60
N GLU A 146 -34.25 5.74 9.29
CA GLU A 146 -35.51 5.69 10.05
C GLU A 146 -36.22 4.33 9.93
N ARG A 147 -36.33 3.80 8.71
CA ARG A 147 -36.83 2.43 8.45
C ARG A 147 -35.99 1.39 9.18
N GLY A 148 -34.70 1.65 9.27
CA GLY A 148 -33.73 0.82 9.97
C GLY A 148 -33.22 -0.34 9.13
N ARG A 149 -32.24 -1.06 9.67
CA ARG A 149 -31.66 -2.26 9.05
C ARG A 149 -31.57 -3.40 10.06
N SER A 150 -31.82 -4.62 9.59
CA SER A 150 -31.56 -5.82 10.37
C SER A 150 -30.09 -6.22 10.24
N VAL A 151 -29.41 -6.42 11.38
CA VAL A 151 -28.00 -6.82 11.47
C VAL A 151 -27.91 -7.92 12.53
N GLY A 152 -27.71 -9.17 12.10
CA GLY A 152 -27.49 -10.29 13.02
C GLY A 152 -28.65 -10.54 13.99
N GLY A 153 -29.89 -10.24 13.59
CA GLY A 153 -31.08 -10.35 14.45
C GLY A 153 -31.44 -9.08 15.23
N TRP A 154 -30.59 -8.04 15.20
CA TRP A 154 -30.91 -6.74 15.78
C TRP A 154 -31.48 -5.79 14.73
N GLN A 155 -32.51 -5.02 15.09
CA GLN A 155 -33.03 -3.95 14.24
C GLN A 155 -32.42 -2.62 14.67
N LEU A 156 -31.48 -2.10 13.88
CA LEU A 156 -30.87 -0.80 14.10
C LEU A 156 -31.73 0.30 13.48
N LYS A 157 -31.93 1.42 14.17
CA LYS A 157 -32.70 2.59 13.67
C LYS A 157 -31.99 3.92 13.94
N ASN A 158 -32.29 4.91 13.11
CA ASN A 158 -31.83 6.30 13.23
C ASN A 158 -30.30 6.38 13.40
N ALA A 159 -29.84 7.03 14.48
CA ALA A 159 -28.42 7.22 14.78
C ALA A 159 -27.60 5.91 14.80
N GLN A 160 -28.23 4.77 15.14
CA GLN A 160 -27.55 3.47 15.13
C GLN A 160 -27.17 3.03 13.72
N VAL A 161 -28.00 3.31 12.72
CA VAL A 161 -27.70 3.02 11.31
C VAL A 161 -26.54 3.88 10.82
N TRP A 162 -26.54 5.17 11.18
CA TRP A 162 -25.44 6.07 10.86
C TRP A 162 -24.13 5.62 11.50
N ALA A 163 -24.15 5.28 12.80
CA ALA A 163 -22.99 4.73 13.49
C ALA A 163 -22.48 3.46 12.83
N TRP A 164 -23.40 2.61 12.36
CA TRP A 164 -23.05 1.40 11.62
C TRP A 164 -22.38 1.71 10.28
N TRP A 165 -22.91 2.65 9.48
CA TRP A 165 -22.27 3.03 8.21
C TRP A 165 -20.90 3.68 8.43
N VAL A 166 -20.74 4.48 9.49
CA VAL A 166 -19.44 5.01 9.90
C VAL A 166 -18.48 3.89 10.27
N LEU A 167 -18.93 2.88 11.01
CA LEU A 167 -18.14 1.70 11.33
C LEU A 167 -17.69 0.95 10.07
N ASP A 168 -18.62 0.69 9.13
CA ASP A 168 -18.29 0.06 7.84
C ASP A 168 -17.20 0.88 7.12
N GLY A 169 -17.31 2.21 7.11
CA GLY A 169 -16.32 3.11 6.53
C GLY A 169 -14.96 3.07 7.22
N ILE A 170 -14.93 3.04 8.56
CA ILE A 170 -13.70 2.90 9.35
C ILE A 170 -13.02 1.56 9.06
N LEU A 171 -13.79 0.46 8.99
CA LEU A 171 -13.26 -0.86 8.70
C LEU A 171 -12.65 -0.93 7.31
N SER A 172 -13.35 -0.43 6.28
CA SER A 172 -12.81 -0.33 4.92
C SER A 172 -11.56 0.55 4.86
N GLY A 173 -11.60 1.72 5.51
CA GLY A 173 -10.46 2.64 5.53
C GLY A 173 -9.24 2.06 6.22
N THR A 174 -9.42 1.45 7.39
CA THR A 174 -8.34 0.82 8.15
C THR A 174 -7.71 -0.32 7.37
N ALA A 175 -8.53 -1.19 6.77
CA ALA A 175 -8.04 -2.29 5.94
C ALA A 175 -7.24 -1.78 4.72
N ALA A 176 -7.75 -0.78 4.00
CA ALA A 176 -7.06 -0.17 2.87
C ALA A 176 -5.71 0.45 3.28
N LEU A 177 -5.70 1.20 4.39
CA LEU A 177 -4.51 1.84 4.93
C LEU A 177 -3.47 0.82 5.36
N ILE A 178 -3.85 -0.29 6.01
CA ILE A 178 -2.90 -1.34 6.39
C ILE A 178 -2.18 -1.88 5.16
N VAL A 179 -2.92 -2.21 4.09
CA VAL A 179 -2.32 -2.75 2.86
C VAL A 179 -1.40 -1.73 2.20
N VAL A 180 -1.87 -0.49 2.01
CA VAL A 180 -1.08 0.58 1.41
C VAL A 180 0.16 0.89 2.26
N TRP A 181 0.03 0.89 3.59
CA TRP A 181 1.13 1.13 4.52
C TRP A 181 2.24 0.09 4.38
N GLN A 182 1.89 -1.18 4.21
CA GLN A 182 2.90 -2.22 3.95
C GLN A 182 3.59 -2.02 2.60
N MET A 183 2.86 -1.60 1.57
CA MET A 183 3.42 -1.35 0.24
C MET A 183 4.38 -0.15 0.22
N ILE A 184 4.06 0.96 0.89
CA ILE A 184 4.93 2.15 0.91
C ILE A 184 6.16 2.01 1.83
N ARG A 185 6.22 0.95 2.63
CA ARG A 185 7.41 0.55 3.40
C ARG A 185 8.44 -0.17 2.54
N LEU A 186 8.08 -0.59 1.33
CA LEU A 186 9.03 -1.13 0.39
C LEU A 186 10.10 -0.08 0.07
N PRO A 187 11.38 -0.49 0.01
CA PRO A 187 12.46 0.45 -0.25
C PRO A 187 12.35 0.96 -1.71
N TYR A 188 12.60 2.25 -1.90
CA TYR A 188 12.34 2.96 -3.17
C TYR A 188 13.57 3.75 -3.60
N SER A 189 13.91 3.67 -4.89
CA SER A 189 14.93 4.47 -5.55
C SER A 189 14.34 5.78 -6.03
N THR A 190 14.79 6.91 -5.48
CA THR A 190 14.43 8.23 -6.02
C THR A 190 15.10 8.53 -7.34
N ALA A 191 16.31 7.98 -7.58
CA ALA A 191 17.06 8.18 -8.81
C ALA A 191 16.39 7.51 -10.01
N GLU A 192 15.94 6.27 -9.84
CA GLU A 192 15.33 5.47 -10.92
C GLU A 192 13.80 5.60 -10.93
N GLY A 193 13.23 6.16 -9.85
CA GLY A 193 11.81 6.34 -9.69
C GLY A 193 11.04 5.03 -9.57
N ALA A 194 11.63 4.02 -8.94
CA ALA A 194 11.09 2.66 -8.88
C ALA A 194 11.32 2.00 -7.50
N PHE A 195 10.44 1.06 -7.14
CA PHE A 195 10.58 0.25 -5.94
C PHE A 195 11.61 -0.86 -6.16
N TYR A 196 12.44 -1.13 -5.15
CA TYR A 196 13.37 -2.24 -5.22
C TYR A 196 12.64 -3.56 -5.09
N ARG A 197 13.10 -4.54 -5.86
CA ARG A 197 12.66 -5.93 -5.81
C ARG A 197 13.61 -6.71 -4.91
N GLU A 198 13.05 -7.56 -4.07
CA GLU A 198 13.82 -8.57 -3.36
C GLU A 198 14.22 -9.70 -4.32
N ILE A 199 15.52 -10.00 -4.41
CA ILE A 199 16.04 -11.12 -5.19
C ILE A 199 16.20 -12.36 -4.31
N ARG A 200 16.79 -12.18 -3.12
CA ARG A 200 17.16 -13.28 -2.22
C ARG A 200 17.00 -12.83 -0.78
N GLN A 201 16.55 -13.75 0.08
CA GLN A 201 16.52 -13.55 1.52
C GLN A 201 16.99 -14.81 2.23
N GLY A 202 17.54 -14.66 3.43
CA GLY A 202 17.95 -15.80 4.24
C GLY A 202 18.60 -15.38 5.55
N GLU A 203 19.06 -16.39 6.29
CA GLU A 203 19.96 -16.17 7.42
C GLU A 203 21.39 -15.96 6.90
N LEU A 204 22.11 -15.04 7.53
CA LEU A 204 23.44 -14.69 7.08
C LEU A 204 24.46 -15.75 7.56
N PRO A 205 25.26 -16.37 6.66
CA PRO A 205 26.27 -17.35 7.04
C PRO A 205 27.32 -16.77 8.00
N LYS A 206 27.95 -17.61 8.83
CA LYS A 206 28.96 -17.14 9.82
C LYS A 206 30.10 -16.37 9.16
N ALA A 207 30.56 -16.80 7.99
CA ALA A 207 31.62 -16.13 7.24
C ALA A 207 31.20 -14.71 6.81
N ALA A 208 30.00 -14.57 6.22
CA ALA A 208 29.42 -13.28 5.87
C ALA A 208 29.22 -12.38 7.10
N LYS A 209 28.80 -12.94 8.24
CA LYS A 209 28.60 -12.19 9.50
C LYS A 209 29.92 -11.57 9.95
N SER A 210 30.97 -12.38 10.02
CA SER A 210 32.32 -11.92 10.40
C SER A 210 32.86 -10.87 9.45
N TRP A 211 32.62 -11.02 8.14
CA TRP A 211 33.04 -10.02 7.15
C TRP A 211 32.29 -8.69 7.33
N LEU A 212 30.96 -8.71 7.51
CA LEU A 212 30.18 -7.49 7.75
C LEU A 212 30.52 -6.81 9.09
N GLN A 213 30.92 -7.57 10.12
CA GLN A 213 31.41 -7.00 11.38
C GLN A 213 32.74 -6.25 11.19
N LYS A 214 33.63 -6.72 10.30
CA LYS A 214 34.88 -6.01 9.96
C LYS A 214 34.61 -4.70 9.23
N LEU A 215 33.51 -4.61 8.49
CA LEU A 215 33.05 -3.39 7.83
C LEU A 215 32.27 -2.44 8.75
N ASP A 216 32.16 -2.75 10.05
CA ASP A 216 31.33 -2.04 11.02
C ASP A 216 29.85 -1.89 10.55
N ALA A 217 29.40 -2.85 9.73
CA ALA A 217 28.05 -2.91 9.19
C ALA A 217 27.07 -3.58 10.16
N LEU A 218 27.59 -4.40 11.08
CA LEU A 218 26.83 -5.24 12.01
C LEU A 218 27.45 -5.18 13.42
N PRO A 219 26.65 -5.17 14.50
CA PRO A 219 27.19 -5.27 15.86
C PRO A 219 28.00 -6.56 16.07
N GLN A 220 29.08 -6.49 16.87
CA GLN A 220 29.93 -7.65 17.16
C GLN A 220 29.20 -8.82 17.83
N LYS A 221 28.11 -8.57 18.55
CA LYS A 221 27.39 -9.58 19.36
C LYS A 221 25.93 -9.76 18.93
N SER A 222 25.69 -9.93 17.64
CA SER A 222 24.38 -10.29 17.09
C SER A 222 24.17 -11.82 17.11
N LEU A 223 23.08 -12.29 17.71
CA LEU A 223 22.78 -13.74 17.80
C LEU A 223 22.22 -14.26 16.47
N LYS A 224 21.18 -13.59 15.97
CA LYS A 224 20.51 -13.92 14.72
C LYS A 224 20.61 -12.74 13.77
N VAL A 225 20.95 -13.02 12.51
CA VAL A 225 21.10 -12.01 11.46
C VAL A 225 20.45 -12.56 10.21
N THR A 226 19.46 -11.85 9.70
CA THR A 226 18.81 -12.12 8.43
C THR A 226 19.16 -11.03 7.44
N TYR A 227 19.12 -11.38 6.16
CA TYR A 227 19.40 -10.45 5.08
C TYR A 227 18.34 -10.51 3.99
N ARG A 228 18.23 -9.40 3.26
CA ARG A 228 17.48 -9.28 2.01
C ARG A 228 18.35 -8.58 0.99
N LEU A 229 18.62 -9.24 -0.13
CA LEU A 229 19.26 -8.66 -1.30
C LEU A 229 18.20 -7.96 -2.15
N LEU A 230 18.47 -6.71 -2.47
CA LEU A 230 17.59 -5.82 -3.21
C LEU A 230 18.21 -5.49 -4.56
N ALA A 231 17.39 -5.52 -5.61
CA ALA A 231 17.72 -5.02 -6.93
C ALA A 231 16.76 -3.95 -7.39
N SER A 232 17.30 -3.01 -8.17
CA SER A 232 16.50 -2.11 -8.97
C SER A 232 15.85 -2.88 -10.12
N PRO A 233 14.62 -2.51 -10.54
CA PRO A 233 14.05 -3.03 -11.78
C PRO A 233 14.91 -2.75 -13.03
N GLN A 234 15.75 -1.71 -13.01
CA GLN A 234 16.57 -1.30 -14.15
C GLN A 234 17.95 -1.97 -14.15
N MET A 235 18.42 -2.46 -13.00
CA MET A 235 19.70 -3.14 -12.88
C MET A 235 19.52 -4.66 -12.82
N LYS A 236 20.35 -5.39 -13.57
CA LYS A 236 20.38 -6.86 -13.52
C LYS A 236 21.10 -7.40 -12.28
N GLU A 237 21.94 -6.60 -11.65
CA GLU A 237 22.74 -6.99 -10.49
C GLU A 237 22.11 -6.47 -9.18
N PRO A 238 22.22 -7.22 -8.06
CA PRO A 238 21.85 -6.70 -6.76
C PRO A 238 22.72 -5.49 -6.42
N PHE A 239 22.20 -4.57 -5.62
CA PHE A 239 22.92 -3.34 -5.28
C PHE A 239 22.64 -2.87 -3.84
N GLY A 240 21.57 -3.38 -3.21
CA GLY A 240 21.27 -3.12 -1.80
C GLY A 240 21.26 -4.38 -0.95
N LEU A 241 21.82 -4.30 0.25
CA LEU A 241 21.74 -5.33 1.30
C LEU A 241 20.99 -4.75 2.50
N GLU A 242 19.76 -5.21 2.75
CA GLU A 242 19.06 -4.95 4.01
C GLU A 242 19.42 -6.05 5.00
N ILE A 243 19.98 -5.67 6.15
CA ILE A 243 20.30 -6.59 7.26
C ILE A 243 19.37 -6.29 8.43
N ARG A 244 18.85 -7.35 9.04
CA ARG A 244 18.14 -7.30 10.32
C ARG A 244 18.83 -8.21 11.32
N TRP A 245 18.90 -7.79 12.58
CA TRP A 245 19.48 -8.61 13.62
C TRP A 245 18.67 -8.51 14.91
N GLU A 246 18.72 -9.60 15.68
CA GLU A 246 18.09 -9.71 17.00
C GLU A 246 19.18 -9.85 18.08
N GLY A 247 19.07 -9.00 19.10
CA GLY A 247 19.76 -9.15 20.38
C GLY A 247 21.17 -8.57 20.48
N SER A 248 21.52 -8.16 21.71
CA SER A 248 22.87 -8.00 22.25
C SER A 248 22.92 -8.76 23.57
N VAL A 249 23.91 -9.63 23.75
CA VAL A 249 23.99 -10.57 24.89
C VAL A 249 24.19 -9.89 26.25
N LYS A 250 24.47 -8.57 26.35
CA LYS A 250 24.89 -7.97 27.63
C LYS A 250 24.48 -6.53 27.98
N SER A 251 23.58 -5.85 27.27
CA SER A 251 23.16 -4.53 27.77
C SER A 251 21.71 -4.17 27.45
N SER A 252 21.00 -3.85 28.53
CA SER A 252 19.64 -3.33 28.63
C SER A 252 18.49 -4.35 28.48
N LYS A 253 17.50 -4.20 29.37
CA LYS A 253 16.22 -4.93 29.44
C LYS A 253 15.31 -4.73 28.20
N GLN A 254 15.85 -4.23 27.10
CA GLN A 254 15.17 -4.11 25.81
C GLN A 254 16.03 -4.83 24.78
N GLY A 255 15.50 -5.94 24.23
CA GLY A 255 16.12 -6.59 23.09
C GLY A 255 16.18 -5.58 21.94
N ASN A 256 17.37 -5.04 21.68
CA ASN A 256 17.58 -4.14 20.56
C ASN A 256 17.60 -4.95 19.26
N GLU A 257 16.42 -5.16 18.70
CA GLU A 257 16.28 -5.47 17.29
C GLU A 257 16.75 -4.26 16.48
N GLY A 258 17.57 -4.52 15.47
CA GLY A 258 18.09 -3.48 14.60
C GLY A 258 17.91 -3.83 13.13
N LYS A 259 17.76 -2.79 12.32
CA LYS A 259 17.70 -2.87 10.86
C LYS A 259 18.64 -1.84 10.26
N ARG A 260 19.48 -2.27 9.31
CA ARG A 260 20.36 -1.39 8.54
C ARG A 260 20.26 -1.73 7.06
N LEU A 261 20.17 -0.68 6.23
CA LEU A 261 20.29 -0.81 4.79
C LEU A 261 21.72 -0.40 4.41
N LEU A 262 22.42 -1.28 3.71
CA LEU A 262 23.76 -1.08 3.21
C LEU A 262 23.73 -1.05 1.69
N TRP A 263 24.47 -0.12 1.12
CA TRP A 263 24.74 -0.05 -0.31
C TRP A 263 26.15 -0.60 -0.49
N LEU A 264 26.25 -1.77 -1.13
CA LEU A 264 27.52 -2.43 -1.37
C LEU A 264 28.02 -2.08 -2.77
N ASP A 265 29.32 -1.84 -2.90
CA ASP A 265 29.93 -1.78 -4.23
C ASP A 265 29.94 -3.18 -4.89
N ARG A 266 30.30 -3.24 -6.17
CA ARG A 266 30.32 -4.51 -6.92
C ARG A 266 31.29 -5.55 -6.35
N GLU A 267 32.42 -5.12 -5.81
CA GLU A 267 33.44 -6.02 -5.26
C GLU A 267 32.95 -6.61 -3.92
N GLN A 268 32.40 -5.77 -3.06
CA GLN A 268 31.75 -6.16 -1.81
C GLN A 268 30.55 -7.08 -2.06
N LEU A 269 29.77 -6.81 -3.09
CA LEU A 269 28.64 -7.65 -3.47
C LEU A 269 29.09 -9.03 -3.95
N ARG A 270 30.07 -9.12 -4.84
CA ARG A 270 30.64 -10.41 -5.28
C ARG A 270 31.24 -11.20 -4.13
N THR A 271 31.92 -10.51 -3.22
CA THR A 271 32.46 -11.12 -2.00
C THR A 271 31.34 -11.69 -1.13
N LEU A 272 30.26 -10.92 -0.96
CA LEU A 272 29.08 -11.39 -0.23
C LEU A 272 28.41 -12.58 -0.90
N GLU A 273 28.18 -12.55 -2.22
CA GLU A 273 27.60 -13.65 -2.98
C GLU A 273 28.39 -14.95 -2.80
N THR A 274 29.73 -14.85 -2.82
CA THR A 274 30.61 -15.99 -2.53
C THR A 274 30.34 -16.61 -1.16
N TYR A 275 30.05 -15.79 -0.15
CA TYR A 275 29.67 -16.31 1.17
C TYR A 275 28.25 -16.85 1.24
N LEU A 276 27.34 -16.38 0.38
CA LEU A 276 25.93 -16.79 0.39
C LEU A 276 25.69 -18.09 -0.39
N ASP A 277 26.57 -18.46 -1.31
CA ASP A 277 26.44 -19.68 -2.11
C ASP A 277 27.01 -20.94 -1.44
N HIS A 278 27.55 -20.79 -0.22
CA HIS A 278 28.07 -21.85 0.65
C HIS A 278 27.23 -22.03 1.91
#